data_AF-Q4SXH8-F1
#
_entry.id   AF-Q4SXH8-F1
#
_cell.length_a   1.000
_cell.length_b   1.000
_cell.length_c   1.000
_cell.angle_alpha   90.00
_cell.angle_beta   90.00
_cell.angle_gamma   90.00
#
_symmetry.space_group_name_H-M   'P 1'
#
loop_
_entity.id
_entity.type
_entity.pdbx_description
1 polymer ?
#
loop_
_entity_poly.entity_id
_entity_poly.type
_entity_poly.pdbx_seq_one_letter_code
_entity_poly.pdbx_strand_id
1 'polypeptide(L)'
;LQDKEIRAVFLWLFARLFQGYRWCLHIIRIHPEPVIRFHKAAFLGQRSLSEDDFLIKVLDGMAFAGFVSERGPPYRATDLFDDVSFHKL
;
A
#
# COMPACT_ATOMS: atom_id res chain seq x y z
N LEU A 1 -5.74 25.69 -7.35
CA LEU A 1 -4.33 25.31 -7.06
C LEU A 1 -4.27 24.57 -5.74
N GLN A 2 -4.84 25.16 -4.67
CA GLN A 2 -4.93 24.58 -3.33
C GLN A 2 -5.45 23.13 -3.26
N ASP A 3 -6.53 22.78 -3.96
CA ASP A 3 -7.05 21.39 -3.94
C ASP A 3 -6.03 20.35 -4.45
N LYS A 4 -5.23 20.73 -5.46
CA LYS A 4 -4.19 19.84 -6.02
C LYS A 4 -3.04 19.66 -5.02
N GLU A 5 -2.68 20.71 -4.29
CA GLU A 5 -1.65 20.68 -3.26
C GLU A 5 -2.09 19.83 -2.08
N ILE A 6 -3.33 20.00 -1.59
CA ILE A 6 -3.88 19.18 -0.51
C ILE A 6 -3.88 17.70 -0.93
N ARG A 7 -4.37 17.38 -2.13
CA ARG A 7 -4.32 16.00 -2.65
C ARG A 7 -2.89 15.46 -2.76
N ALA A 8 -1.94 16.28 -3.18
CA ALA A 8 -0.52 15.88 -3.26
C ALA A 8 0.07 15.57 -1.88
N VAL A 9 -0.26 16.37 -0.86
CA VAL A 9 0.17 16.11 0.53
C VAL A 9 -0.38 14.77 1.04
N PHE A 10 -1.67 14.50 0.82
CA PHE A 10 -2.26 13.21 1.21
C PHE A 10 -1.66 12.03 0.43
N LEU A 11 -1.44 12.20 -0.88
CA LEU A 11 -0.82 11.19 -1.70
C LEU A 11 0.58 10.84 -1.19
N TRP A 12 1.39 11.86 -0.88
CA TRP A 12 2.73 11.68 -0.33
C TRP A 12 2.70 11.03 1.06
N LEU A 13 1.79 11.48 1.93
CA LEU A 13 1.58 10.90 3.26
C LEU A 13 1.29 9.40 3.17
N PHE A 14 0.34 8.98 2.33
CA PHE A 14 -0.01 7.57 2.18
C PHE A 14 1.09 6.77 1.45
N ALA A 15 1.79 7.36 0.47
CA ALA A 15 2.94 6.73 -0.18
C ALA A 15 4.04 6.41 0.84
N ARG A 16 4.28 7.32 1.79
CA ARG A 16 5.22 7.10 2.89
C ARG A 16 4.68 6.10 3.92
N LEU A 17 3.40 6.19 4.27
CA LEU A 17 2.77 5.29 5.23
C LEU A 17 2.76 3.84 4.75
N PHE A 18 2.53 3.62 3.45
CA PHE A 18 2.48 2.30 2.81
C PHE A 18 3.77 1.94 2.08
N GLN A 19 4.88 2.65 2.34
CA GLN A 19 6.14 2.34 1.68
C GLN A 19 6.52 0.87 1.87
N GLY A 20 6.82 0.20 0.76
CA GLY A 20 7.18 -1.22 0.76
C GLY A 20 6.00 -2.20 0.82
N TYR A 21 4.75 -1.74 0.80
CA TYR A 21 3.58 -2.63 0.88
C TYR A 21 3.57 -3.73 -0.19
N ARG A 22 4.09 -3.44 -1.40
CA ARG A 22 4.20 -4.42 -2.49
C ARG A 22 5.04 -5.65 -2.15
N TRP A 23 6.07 -5.49 -1.32
CA TRP A 23 6.89 -6.61 -0.84
C TRP A 23 6.12 -7.56 0.08
N CYS A 24 4.96 -7.12 0.57
CA CYS A 24 4.08 -7.88 1.44
C CYS A 24 2.81 -8.35 0.70
N LEU A 25 2.75 -8.26 -0.64
CA LEU A 25 1.64 -8.77 -1.44
C LEU A 25 1.92 -10.21 -1.90
N HIS A 26 0.96 -11.09 -1.64
CA HIS A 26 0.91 -12.44 -2.22
C HIS A 26 -0.17 -12.47 -3.30
N ILE A 27 0.23 -12.78 -4.54
CA ILE A 27 -0.66 -12.86 -5.69
C ILE A 27 -0.79 -14.31 -6.13
N ILE A 28 -2.00 -14.88 -6.02
CA ILE A 28 -2.32 -16.26 -6.39
C ILE A 28 -3.09 -16.23 -7.71
N ARG A 29 -2.59 -16.95 -8.74
CA ARG A 29 -3.14 -16.92 -10.12
C ARG A 29 -3.63 -18.27 -10.63
N ILE A 30 -4.05 -19.16 -9.74
CA ILE A 30 -4.59 -20.48 -10.10
C ILE A 30 -6.11 -20.47 -10.33
N HIS A 31 -6.77 -19.34 -10.03
CA HIS A 31 -8.20 -19.14 -10.20
C HIS A 31 -8.47 -18.20 -11.38
N PRO A 32 -9.69 -18.21 -11.96
CA PRO A 32 -10.08 -17.26 -13.01
C PRO A 32 -9.86 -15.80 -12.60
N GLU A 33 -10.17 -15.46 -11.35
CA GLU A 33 -9.88 -14.17 -10.74
C GLU A 33 -8.63 -14.26 -9.86
N PRO A 34 -7.63 -13.38 -10.02
CA PRO A 34 -6.42 -13.40 -9.20
C PRO A 34 -6.75 -13.01 -7.75
N VAL A 35 -6.26 -13.81 -6.80
CA VAL A 35 -6.43 -13.53 -5.38
C VAL A 35 -5.20 -12.78 -4.87
N ILE A 36 -5.41 -11.58 -4.34
CA ILE A 36 -4.35 -10.75 -3.74
C ILE A 36 -4.52 -10.75 -2.23
N ARG A 37 -3.45 -11.07 -1.50
CA ARG A 37 -3.41 -11.06 -0.03
C ARG A 37 -2.30 -10.15 0.46
N PHE A 38 -2.52 -9.48 1.59
CA PHE A 38 -1.51 -8.67 2.26
C PHE A 38 -0.98 -9.37 3.50
N HIS A 39 0.34 -9.53 3.59
CA HIS A 39 1.00 -10.15 4.72
C HIS A 39 1.28 -9.10 5.83
N LYS A 40 0.23 -8.70 6.56
CA LYS A 40 0.29 -7.64 7.60
C LYS A 40 1.44 -7.79 8.59
N ALA A 41 1.67 -8.99 9.12
CA ALA A 41 2.72 -9.24 10.09
C ALA A 41 4.14 -9.00 9.54
N ALA A 42 4.37 -9.26 8.24
CA ALA A 42 5.67 -9.04 7.61
C ALA A 42 5.90 -7.53 7.42
N PHE A 43 4.87 -6.82 6.95
CA PHE A 43 4.91 -5.39 6.76
C PHE A 43 5.20 -4.62 8.06
N LEU A 44 4.53 -4.99 9.15
CA LEU A 44 4.74 -4.37 10.46
C LEU A 44 6.10 -4.77 11.07
N GLY A 45 6.45 -6.06 11.02
CA GLY A 45 7.68 -6.58 11.59
C GLY A 45 8.94 -6.02 10.95
N GLN A 46 8.98 -5.94 9.61
CA GLN A 46 10.12 -5.36 8.87
C GLN A 46 10.35 -3.87 9.15
N ARG A 47 9.33 -3.18 9.68
CA ARG A 47 9.37 -1.73 9.96
C ARG A 47 9.46 -1.42 11.45
N SER A 48 9.48 -2.43 12.32
CA SER A 48 9.39 -2.26 13.78
C SER A 48 8.14 -1.50 14.22
N LEU A 49 7.01 -1.72 13.53
CA LEU A 49 5.72 -1.04 13.79
C LEU A 49 4.64 -2.01 14.33
N SER A 50 5.04 -3.16 14.85
CA SER A 50 4.10 -4.19 15.34
C SER A 50 3.22 -3.75 16.51
N GLU A 51 3.56 -2.66 17.19
CA GLU A 51 2.82 -2.08 18.32
C GLU A 51 2.16 -0.73 17.98
N ASP A 52 2.23 -0.29 16.71
CA ASP A 52 1.62 0.98 16.29
C ASP A 52 0.10 0.80 16.09
N ASP A 53 -0.67 1.18 17.12
CA ASP A 53 -2.14 1.11 17.14
C ASP A 53 -2.80 1.81 15.96
N PHE A 54 -2.24 2.94 15.51
CA PHE A 54 -2.81 3.69 14.39
C PHE A 54 -2.63 2.89 13.10
N LEU A 55 -1.42 2.43 12.82
CA LEU A 55 -1.13 1.68 11.61
C LEU A 55 -1.86 0.34 11.60
N ILE A 56 -1.95 -0.34 12.75
CA ILE A 56 -2.73 -1.58 12.88
C ILE A 56 -4.19 -1.35 12.45
N LYS A 57 -4.84 -0.29 12.94
CA LYS A 57 -6.22 0.06 12.60
C LYS A 57 -6.38 0.47 11.14
N VAL A 58 -5.42 1.22 10.58
CA VAL A 58 -5.41 1.60 9.17
C VAL A 58 -5.33 0.35 8.28
N LEU A 59 -4.46 -0.60 8.61
CA LEU A 59 -4.27 -1.84 7.84
C LEU A 59 -5.44 -2.82 7.97
N ASP A 60 -6.23 -2.75 9.06
CA ASP A 60 -7.47 -3.52 9.21
C ASP A 60 -8.69 -2.86 8.54
N GLY A 61 -8.55 -1.61 8.08
CA GLY A 61 -9.62 -0.87 7.44
C GLY A 61 -9.99 -1.42 6.07
N MET A 62 -11.30 -1.43 5.75
CA MET A 62 -11.81 -1.85 4.44
C MET A 62 -11.21 -1.04 3.29
N ALA A 63 -10.92 0.24 3.51
CA ALA A 63 -10.27 1.09 2.50
C ALA A 63 -8.87 0.58 2.12
N PHE A 64 -8.09 0.10 3.10
CA PHE A 64 -6.79 -0.49 2.83
C PHE A 64 -6.92 -1.85 2.13
N ALA A 65 -7.91 -2.66 2.51
CA ALA A 65 -8.20 -3.92 1.82
C ALA A 65 -8.56 -3.68 0.34
N GLY A 66 -9.40 -2.68 0.05
CA GLY A 66 -9.71 -2.22 -1.30
C GLY A 66 -8.46 -1.78 -2.06
N PHE A 67 -7.67 -0.90 -1.45
CA PHE A 67 -6.39 -0.43 -2.00
C PHE A 67 -5.47 -1.59 -2.40
N VAL A 68 -5.32 -2.62 -1.56
CA VAL A 68 -4.50 -3.80 -1.89
C VAL A 68 -5.10 -4.60 -3.05
N SER A 69 -6.41 -4.82 -3.05
CA SER A 69 -7.09 -5.65 -4.04
C SER A 69 -7.02 -5.11 -5.47
N GLU A 70 -6.85 -3.78 -5.62
CA GLU A 70 -6.74 -3.12 -6.92
C GLU A 70 -5.30 -3.11 -7.47
N ARG A 71 -4.29 -3.41 -6.65
CA ARG A 71 -2.86 -3.25 -7.00
C ARG A 71 -2.26 -4.54 -7.54
N GLY A 72 -2.84 -5.05 -8.63
CA GLY A 72 -2.41 -6.25 -9.36
C GLY A 72 -0.95 -6.26 -9.88
N PRO A 73 -0.62 -7.00 -10.96
CA PRO A 73 0.72 -7.53 -11.27
C PRO A 73 1.95 -6.63 -11.03
N PRO A 74 3.11 -7.22 -10.67
CA PRO A 74 4.04 -6.64 -9.69
C PRO A 74 5.03 -5.58 -10.21
N TYR A 75 5.15 -5.37 -11.52
CA TYR A 75 6.38 -4.79 -12.09
C TYR A 75 6.19 -3.49 -12.87
N ARG A 76 5.05 -2.83 -12.70
CA ARG A 76 4.82 -1.50 -13.29
C ARG A 76 4.09 -0.60 -12.31
N ALA A 77 4.45 0.67 -12.30
CA ALA A 77 3.63 1.71 -11.71
C ALA A 77 2.26 1.73 -12.40
N THR A 78 1.20 1.63 -11.60
CA THR A 78 -0.20 1.65 -12.06
C THR A 78 -0.80 3.04 -11.99
N ASP A 79 -0.27 3.92 -11.15
CA ASP A 79 -0.74 5.29 -10.97
C ASP A 79 0.32 6.19 -10.30
N LEU A 80 -0.07 7.46 -10.06
CA LEU A 80 0.77 8.47 -9.41
C LEU A 80 1.22 8.08 -8.00
N PHE A 81 0.44 7.27 -7.27
CA PHE A 81 0.82 6.79 -5.94
C PHE A 81 2.09 5.93 -6.03
N ASP A 82 2.18 5.11 -7.06
CA ASP A 82 3.33 4.25 -7.30
C ASP A 82 4.56 5.06 -7.68
N ASP A 83 4.41 6.02 -8.59
CA ASP A 83 5.49 6.91 -9.01
C ASP A 83 6.12 7.63 -7.82
N VAL A 84 5.28 8.15 -6.91
CA VAL A 84 5.73 8.82 -5.68
C VAL A 84 6.33 7.84 -4.67
N SER A 85 5.81 6.61 -4.60
CA SER A 85 6.31 5.57 -3.67
C SER A 85 7.69 5.02 -4.07
N PHE A 86 8.04 5.06 -5.36
CA PHE A 86 9.33 4.59 -5.88
C PHE A 86 10.43 5.65 -5.86
N HIS A 87 10.12 6.92 -5.64
CA HIS A 87 11.12 7.97 -5.55
C HIS A 87 11.92 7.80 -4.25
N LYS A 88 13.15 7.29 -4.37
CA LYS A 88 14.12 7.27 -3.28
C LYS A 88 14.45 8.71 -2.89
N LEU A 89 14.40 8.99 -1.58
CA LEU A 89 15.21 10.06 -1.00
C LEU A 89 16.69 9.75 -1.21
#